data_AF-A0A9E2BE75-F1
#
_entry.id   AF-A0A9E2BE75-F1
#
_cell.length_a   1.000
_cell.length_b   1.000
_cell.length_c   1.000
_cell.angle_alpha   90.00
_cell.angle_beta   90.00
_cell.angle_gamma   90.00
#
_symmetry.space_group_name_H-M   'P 1'
#
loop_
_entity.id
_entity.type
_entity.pdbx_description
1 polymer ?
#
loop_
_entity_poly.entity_id
_entity_poly.type
_entity_poly.pdbx_seq_one_letter_code
_entity_poly.pdbx_strand_id
1 'polypeptide(L)'
;SIVVTVLNETKLVDGITCLVVRDVVTVDEELIEDTDDWFAQDLDGNVWYCGEEVKDYETFEDDEPPLPELISDDGSFKAGRDGDKGGVLLPQTPVVGDLFRQELSVGNAEDVIEILAVDGDETAVAASCNAECLVTRDFSPLDPEANENKYYAPGIGLVLEIDLNTGDRVELIDFTAL
;
A
#
# COMPACT_ATOMS: atom_id res chain seq x y z
N SER A 1 -1.12 -8.28 12.58
CA SER A 1 -0.11 -7.21 12.55
C SER A 1 0.31 -6.98 11.12
N ILE A 2 0.71 -5.75 10.83
CA ILE A 2 1.26 -5.33 9.55
C ILE A 2 2.61 -4.71 9.86
N VAL A 3 3.65 -5.06 9.11
CA VAL A 3 5.01 -4.54 9.29
C VAL A 3 5.56 -4.10 7.95
N VAL A 4 5.66 -2.78 7.77
CA VAL A 4 6.23 -2.18 6.57
C VAL A 4 7.70 -1.83 6.80
N THR A 5 8.59 -2.31 5.94
CA THR A 5 10.04 -2.11 6.04
C THR A 5 10.62 -1.60 4.73
N VAL A 6 11.26 -0.42 4.75
CA VAL A 6 12.07 0.05 3.61
C VAL A 6 13.39 -0.73 3.61
N LEU A 7 13.60 -1.55 2.57
CA LEU A 7 14.80 -2.37 2.46
C LEU A 7 15.97 -1.57 1.86
N ASN A 8 17.21 -2.00 2.14
CA ASN A 8 18.40 -1.49 1.45
C ASN A 8 18.58 -2.19 0.08
N GLU A 9 17.50 -2.23 -0.69
CA GLU A 9 17.39 -2.94 -1.96
C GLU A 9 16.65 -2.08 -2.99
N THR A 10 16.95 -2.34 -4.26
CA THR A 10 16.29 -1.65 -5.38
C THR A 10 15.97 -2.64 -6.49
N LYS A 11 14.95 -2.31 -7.28
CA LYS A 11 14.55 -3.05 -8.48
C LYS A 11 14.44 -2.11 -9.66
N LEU A 12 14.94 -2.54 -10.82
CA LEU A 12 14.76 -1.81 -12.07
C LEU A 12 13.42 -2.22 -12.70
N VAL A 13 12.47 -1.30 -12.77
CA VAL A 13 11.12 -1.50 -13.31
C VAL A 13 10.87 -0.46 -14.41
N ASP A 14 10.57 -0.91 -15.63
CA ASP A 14 10.39 -0.06 -16.82
C ASP A 14 11.49 1.01 -17.02
N GLY A 15 12.73 0.68 -16.66
CA GLY A 15 13.88 1.59 -16.75
C GLY A 15 14.03 2.58 -15.58
N ILE A 16 13.16 2.52 -14.57
CA ILE A 16 13.21 3.31 -13.35
C ILE A 16 13.73 2.45 -12.19
N THR A 17 14.71 2.97 -11.44
CA THR A 17 15.18 2.32 -10.22
C THR A 17 14.20 2.65 -9.09
N CYS A 18 13.48 1.63 -8.61
CA CYS A 18 12.51 1.75 -7.53
C CYS A 18 13.09 1.12 -6.24
N LEU A 19 12.82 1.72 -5.08
CA LEU A 19 13.13 1.17 -3.77
C LEU A 19 12.22 -0.02 -3.49
N VAL A 20 12.75 -1.05 -2.82
CA VAL A 20 11.94 -2.15 -2.33
C VAL A 20 11.42 -1.82 -0.93
N VAL A 21 10.11 -1.80 -0.78
CA VAL A 21 9.43 -1.69 0.52
C VAL A 21 8.68 -2.99 0.73
N ARG A 22 8.93 -3.65 1.85
CA ARG A 22 8.32 -4.93 2.16
C ARG A 22 7.17 -4.73 3.14
N ASP A 23 5.99 -5.21 2.79
CA ASP A 23 4.85 -5.36 3.68
C ASP A 23 4.71 -6.83 4.10
N VAL A 24 4.52 -7.08 5.39
CA VAL A 24 4.28 -8.42 5.94
C VAL A 24 3.04 -8.39 6.81
N VAL A 25 2.04 -9.16 6.40
CA VAL A 25 0.78 -9.31 7.12
C VAL A 25 0.78 -10.63 7.88
N THR A 26 0.46 -10.54 9.17
CA THR A 26 0.35 -11.68 10.09
C THR A 26 -0.98 -11.65 10.83
N VAL A 27 -1.69 -12.76 10.93
CA VAL A 27 -2.92 -12.89 11.73
C VAL A 27 -2.72 -14.02 12.72
N ASP A 28 -2.97 -13.78 14.01
CA ASP A 28 -2.75 -14.76 15.08
C ASP A 28 -1.36 -15.43 15.05
N GLU A 29 -0.32 -14.65 14.71
CA GLU A 29 1.09 -15.08 14.53
C GLU A 29 1.36 -15.93 13.27
N GLU A 30 0.37 -16.15 12.41
CA GLU A 30 0.50 -16.85 11.13
C GLU A 30 0.75 -15.88 9.98
N LEU A 31 1.73 -16.19 9.12
CA LEU A 31 2.02 -15.41 7.91
C LEU A 31 0.86 -15.54 6.93
N ILE A 32 0.27 -14.40 6.57
CA ILE A 32 -0.82 -14.32 5.58
C ILE A 32 -0.28 -13.75 4.27
N GLU A 33 0.60 -12.76 4.32
CA GLU A 33 1.13 -12.10 3.12
C GLU A 33 2.58 -11.61 3.32
N ASP A 34 3.42 -11.71 2.29
CA ASP A 34 4.77 -11.11 2.20
C ASP A 34 4.94 -10.46 0.82
N THR A 35 4.70 -9.15 0.77
CA THR A 35 4.65 -8.35 -0.46
C THR A 35 5.88 -7.45 -0.58
N ASP A 36 6.53 -7.49 -1.74
CA ASP A 36 7.59 -6.53 -2.09
C ASP A 36 7.05 -5.45 -3.04
N ASP A 37 6.75 -4.28 -2.49
CA ASP A 37 6.39 -3.07 -3.22
C ASP A 37 7.61 -2.38 -3.83
N TRP A 38 7.41 -1.76 -4.98
CA TRP A 38 8.43 -0.96 -5.63
C TRP A 38 7.98 0.49 -5.81
N PHE A 39 8.61 1.41 -5.10
CA PHE A 39 8.32 2.84 -5.20
C PHE A 39 9.46 3.66 -5.80
N ALA A 40 9.14 4.73 -6.52
CA ALA A 40 10.11 5.70 -6.99
C ALA A 40 9.63 7.13 -6.73
N GLN A 41 10.55 8.06 -6.49
CA GLN A 41 10.22 9.49 -6.42
C GLN A 41 10.79 10.20 -7.65
N ASP A 42 9.94 10.97 -8.34
CA ASP A 42 10.38 11.79 -9.47
C ASP A 42 11.04 13.11 -9.03
N LEU A 43 11.55 13.88 -10.01
CA LEU A 43 12.22 15.15 -9.75
C LEU A 43 11.28 16.27 -9.28
N ASP A 44 9.97 16.12 -9.50
CA ASP A 44 8.95 17.05 -9.03
C ASP A 44 8.45 16.68 -7.63
N GLY A 45 8.89 15.54 -7.09
CA GLY A 45 8.61 15.04 -5.75
C GLY A 45 7.46 14.03 -5.67
N ASN A 46 6.81 13.68 -6.78
CA ASN A 46 5.72 12.71 -6.76
C ASN A 46 6.27 11.33 -6.47
N VAL A 47 5.54 10.57 -5.65
CA VAL A 47 5.82 9.16 -5.37
C VAL A 47 5.02 8.31 -6.33
N TRP A 48 5.69 7.40 -7.02
CA TRP A 48 5.16 6.49 -8.01
C TRP A 48 5.16 5.07 -7.49
N TYR A 49 4.10 4.32 -7.79
CA TYR A 49 4.02 2.89 -7.54
C TYR A 49 4.40 2.14 -8.81
N CYS A 50 5.59 1.54 -8.81
CA CYS A 50 6.14 0.84 -9.98
C CYS A 50 5.51 -0.55 -10.17
N GLY A 51 4.86 -1.09 -9.15
CA GLY A 51 4.34 -2.45 -9.08
C GLY A 51 4.75 -3.15 -7.79
N GLU A 52 4.36 -4.41 -7.68
CA GLU A 52 4.55 -5.25 -6.51
C GLU A 52 4.77 -6.73 -6.87
N GLU A 53 5.23 -7.51 -5.90
CA GLU A 53 5.22 -8.97 -5.92
C GLU A 53 4.55 -9.46 -4.64
N VAL A 54 3.26 -9.79 -4.77
CA VAL A 54 2.41 -10.32 -3.71
C VAL A 54 2.69 -11.80 -3.53
N LYS A 55 2.65 -12.27 -2.28
CA LYS A 55 2.73 -13.69 -1.93
C LYS A 55 1.77 -13.97 -0.78
N ASP A 56 0.68 -14.64 -1.09
CA ASP A 56 -0.31 -15.07 -0.10
C ASP A 56 0.03 -16.45 0.43
N TYR A 57 -0.14 -16.63 1.74
CA TYR A 57 0.17 -17.86 2.43
C TYR A 57 -1.03 -18.39 3.22
N GLU A 58 -1.13 -19.72 3.30
CA GLU A 58 -2.04 -20.41 4.22
C GLU A 58 -1.25 -21.46 5.01
N THR A 59 -1.63 -21.66 6.28
CA THR A 59 -1.09 -22.74 7.10
C THR A 59 -2.17 -23.81 7.28
N PHE A 60 -1.85 -25.05 6.93
CA PHE A 60 -2.78 -26.17 7.03
C PHE A 60 -2.52 -26.95 8.33
N GLU A 61 -3.51 -26.99 9.23
CA GLU A 61 -3.40 -27.66 10.54
C GLU A 61 -3.08 -29.17 10.46
N ASP A 62 -3.38 -29.80 9.32
CA ASP A 62 -3.13 -31.23 9.08
C ASP A 62 -1.67 -31.53 8.67
N ASP A 63 -0.85 -30.51 8.40
CA ASP A 63 0.56 -30.68 8.04
C ASP A 63 1.48 -30.85 9.26
N GLU A 64 2.56 -31.63 9.09
CA GLU A 64 3.57 -31.86 10.12
C GLU A 64 4.99 -31.57 9.60
N PRO A 65 5.62 -30.43 9.99
CA PRO A 65 5.07 -29.33 10.77
C PRO A 65 4.07 -28.45 9.99
N PRO A 66 3.12 -27.77 10.65
CA PRO A 66 2.21 -26.83 10.01
C PRO A 66 2.98 -25.55 9.70
N LEU A 67 3.52 -25.47 8.48
CA LEU A 67 4.27 -24.32 7.99
C LEU A 67 3.45 -23.60 6.92
N PRO A 68 3.58 -22.26 6.81
CA PRO A 68 2.91 -21.51 5.74
C PRO A 68 3.33 -22.01 4.36
N GLU A 69 2.36 -22.23 3.48
CA GLU A 69 2.56 -22.58 2.08
C GLU A 69 2.06 -21.46 1.18
N LEU A 70 2.80 -21.15 0.11
CA LEU A 70 2.38 -20.16 -0.89
C LEU A 70 1.16 -20.68 -1.64
N ILE A 71 0.06 -19.93 -1.59
CA ILE A 71 -1.21 -20.30 -2.22
C ILE A 71 -1.57 -19.43 -3.42
N SER A 72 -1.08 -18.18 -3.48
CA SER A 72 -1.42 -17.23 -4.53
C SER A 72 -0.32 -16.16 -4.69
N ASP A 73 -0.20 -15.65 -5.91
CA ASP A 73 0.54 -14.43 -6.27
C ASP A 73 -0.36 -13.42 -7.01
N ASP A 74 -1.68 -13.62 -6.95
CA ASP A 74 -2.69 -12.71 -7.52
C ASP A 74 -2.51 -11.28 -6.97
N GLY A 75 -2.83 -10.28 -7.79
CA GLY A 75 -2.55 -8.86 -7.47
C GLY A 75 -1.17 -8.41 -7.94
N SER A 76 -0.17 -9.30 -7.94
CA SER A 76 1.19 -8.97 -8.42
C SER A 76 1.17 -8.32 -9.81
N PHE A 77 1.68 -7.09 -9.91
CA PHE A 77 1.79 -6.39 -11.18
C PHE A 77 3.13 -5.66 -11.33
N LYS A 78 3.48 -5.27 -12.55
CA LYS A 78 4.74 -4.57 -12.80
C LYS A 78 4.66 -3.66 -14.00
N ALA A 79 4.91 -2.37 -13.80
CA ALA A 79 4.93 -1.41 -14.89
C ALA A 79 5.86 -1.87 -16.04
N GLY A 80 5.37 -1.73 -17.27
CA GLY A 80 6.09 -2.12 -18.48
C GLY A 80 6.03 -3.61 -18.82
N ARG A 81 5.40 -4.45 -18.01
CA ARG A 81 5.09 -5.85 -18.31
C ARG A 81 3.65 -5.98 -18.78
N ASP A 82 3.41 -6.73 -19.86
CA ASP A 82 2.07 -7.05 -20.37
C ASP A 82 1.10 -5.87 -20.62
N GLY A 83 1.65 -4.65 -20.71
CA GLY A 83 0.89 -3.41 -20.90
C GLY A 83 0.63 -2.62 -19.62
N ASP A 84 0.97 -3.20 -18.47
CA ASP A 84 0.74 -2.63 -17.14
C ASP A 84 1.44 -1.29 -16.97
N LYS A 85 0.80 -0.42 -16.18
CA LYS A 85 1.30 0.91 -15.84
C LYS A 85 1.34 1.08 -14.33
N GLY A 86 2.46 1.61 -13.86
CA GLY A 86 2.53 2.18 -12.54
C GLY A 86 1.73 3.49 -12.50
N GLY A 87 1.17 3.76 -11.33
CA GLY A 87 0.44 4.98 -11.03
C GLY A 87 1.21 5.91 -10.11
N VAL A 88 0.61 7.07 -9.84
CA VAL A 88 1.08 7.95 -8.77
C VAL A 88 0.54 7.35 -7.47
N LEU A 89 1.43 7.05 -6.51
CA LEU A 89 1.03 6.68 -5.15
C LEU A 89 0.57 7.93 -4.40
N LEU A 90 1.44 8.95 -4.36
CA LEU A 90 1.19 10.22 -3.68
C LEU A 90 1.78 11.38 -4.51
N PRO A 91 0.96 12.37 -4.91
CA PRO A 91 1.47 13.56 -5.58
C PRO A 91 2.19 14.49 -4.60
N GLN A 92 3.22 15.19 -5.05
CA GLN A 92 3.93 16.18 -4.22
C GLN A 92 3.04 17.35 -3.80
N THR A 93 2.08 17.72 -4.66
CA THR A 93 1.12 18.80 -4.43
C THR A 93 -0.29 18.24 -4.64
N PRO A 94 -0.87 17.55 -3.63
CA PRO A 94 -2.20 16.98 -3.75
C PRO A 94 -3.26 18.08 -3.93
N VAL A 95 -4.23 17.82 -4.80
CA VAL A 95 -5.39 18.70 -5.02
C VAL A 95 -6.65 17.92 -4.68
N VAL A 96 -7.47 18.48 -3.79
CA VAL A 96 -8.75 17.86 -3.39
C VAL A 96 -9.64 17.64 -4.62
N GLY A 97 -10.17 16.43 -4.74
CA GLY A 97 -10.98 15.96 -5.86
C GLY A 97 -10.20 15.36 -7.03
N ASP A 98 -8.86 15.36 -6.98
CA ASP A 98 -8.07 14.60 -7.96
C ASP A 98 -8.37 13.10 -7.79
N LEU A 99 -8.56 12.43 -8.92
CA LEU A 99 -8.87 11.01 -9.02
C LEU A 99 -7.94 10.37 -10.04
N PHE A 100 -7.13 9.40 -9.61
CA PHE A 100 -6.15 8.74 -10.47
C PHE A 100 -5.94 7.29 -10.05
N ARG A 101 -5.25 6.53 -10.89
CA ARG A 101 -4.90 5.13 -10.60
C ARG A 101 -3.54 5.07 -9.93
N GLN A 102 -3.44 4.26 -8.88
CA GLN A 102 -2.17 3.79 -8.32
C GLN A 102 -1.67 2.57 -9.11
N GLU A 103 -2.59 1.78 -9.64
CA GLU A 103 -2.31 0.55 -10.37
C GLU A 103 -3.14 0.46 -11.64
N LEU A 104 -2.52 -0.06 -12.69
CA LEU A 104 -3.21 -0.36 -13.93
C LEU A 104 -2.65 -1.64 -14.54
N SER A 105 -3.20 -2.77 -14.09
CA SER A 105 -3.06 -4.11 -14.62
C SER A 105 -4.46 -4.69 -14.83
N VAL A 106 -4.93 -4.70 -16.08
CA VAL A 106 -6.36 -4.90 -16.39
C VAL A 106 -6.84 -6.27 -15.96
N GLY A 107 -7.83 -6.31 -15.05
CA GLY A 107 -8.39 -7.54 -14.50
C GLY A 107 -7.51 -8.26 -13.48
N ASN A 108 -6.45 -7.61 -13.00
CA ASN A 108 -5.54 -8.13 -11.99
C ASN A 108 -5.38 -7.16 -10.80
N ALA A 109 -4.97 -5.91 -11.08
CA ALA A 109 -4.65 -4.90 -10.07
C ALA A 109 -5.01 -3.50 -10.62
N GLU A 110 -6.00 -2.84 -10.02
CA GLU A 110 -6.66 -1.68 -10.64
C GLU A 110 -7.01 -0.57 -9.65
N ASP A 111 -6.19 -0.41 -8.62
CA ASP A 111 -6.49 0.50 -7.52
C ASP A 111 -6.52 1.98 -7.92
N VAL A 112 -7.50 2.67 -7.35
CA VAL A 112 -7.86 4.06 -7.62
C VAL A 112 -7.84 4.83 -6.32
N ILE A 113 -7.33 6.05 -6.39
CA ILE A 113 -7.26 6.97 -5.27
C ILE A 113 -7.99 8.28 -5.61
N GLU A 114 -8.79 8.78 -4.67
CA GLU A 114 -9.39 10.11 -4.67
C GLU A 114 -8.79 10.94 -3.53
N ILE A 115 -8.30 12.15 -3.80
CA ILE A 115 -7.84 13.06 -2.76
C ILE A 115 -9.05 13.73 -2.08
N LEU A 116 -9.29 13.41 -0.81
CA LEU A 116 -10.42 13.92 -0.04
C LEU A 116 -10.10 15.22 0.70
N ALA A 117 -8.91 15.33 1.29
CA ALA A 117 -8.50 16.49 2.08
C ALA A 117 -6.97 16.64 2.11
N VAL A 118 -6.48 17.86 2.34
CA VAL A 118 -5.05 18.15 2.57
C VAL A 118 -4.79 18.75 3.96
N ASP A 119 -5.87 18.89 4.74
CA ASP A 119 -5.95 19.44 6.09
C ASP A 119 -6.74 18.49 7.01
N GLY A 120 -6.63 17.19 6.76
CA GLY A 120 -7.33 16.16 7.51
C GLY A 120 -6.83 16.04 8.94
N ASP A 121 -7.75 15.69 9.85
CA ASP A 121 -7.47 15.50 11.26
C ASP A 121 -7.98 14.14 11.71
N GLU A 122 -7.07 13.34 12.27
CA GLU A 122 -7.33 12.07 12.92
C GLU A 122 -6.14 11.66 13.81
N THR A 123 -6.36 10.72 14.72
CA THR A 123 -5.36 10.17 15.63
C THR A 123 -5.21 8.67 15.43
N ALA A 124 -3.96 8.22 15.33
CA ALA A 124 -3.53 6.83 15.46
C ALA A 124 -2.72 6.65 16.75
N VAL A 125 -2.32 5.42 17.05
CA VAL A 125 -1.61 5.09 18.31
C VAL A 125 -0.25 5.80 18.41
N ALA A 126 0.54 5.81 17.34
CA ALA A 126 1.90 6.37 17.31
C ALA A 126 2.04 7.69 16.54
N ALA A 127 0.96 8.19 15.94
CA ALA A 127 0.96 9.45 15.20
C ALA A 127 -0.41 10.13 15.25
N SER A 128 -0.43 11.46 15.08
CA SER A 128 -1.66 12.25 14.95
C SER A 128 -1.48 13.24 13.81
N CYS A 129 -2.57 13.45 13.06
CA CYS A 129 -2.62 14.33 11.90
C CYS A 129 -2.69 15.81 12.27
N ASN A 130 -3.35 16.20 13.36
CA ASN A 130 -3.50 17.60 13.82
C ASN A 130 -3.87 18.61 12.70
N ALA A 131 -4.80 18.26 11.81
CA ALA A 131 -5.18 19.03 10.62
C ALA A 131 -4.08 19.22 9.56
N GLU A 132 -3.11 18.30 9.50
CA GLU A 132 -2.01 18.29 8.52
C GLU A 132 -1.98 17.00 7.68
N CYS A 133 -2.93 16.08 7.85
CA CYS A 133 -2.94 14.86 7.05
C CYS A 133 -3.49 15.09 5.64
N LEU A 134 -2.81 14.48 4.68
CA LEU A 134 -3.43 14.13 3.42
C LEU A 134 -4.41 12.98 3.68
N VAL A 135 -5.65 13.13 3.23
CA VAL A 135 -6.68 12.10 3.33
C VAL A 135 -7.06 11.68 1.93
N THR A 136 -7.05 10.38 1.71
CA THR A 136 -7.36 9.78 0.43
C THR A 136 -8.48 8.77 0.62
N ARG A 137 -9.25 8.54 -0.44
CA ARG A 137 -10.11 7.37 -0.54
C ARG A 137 -9.49 6.43 -1.55
N ASP A 138 -9.19 5.23 -1.11
CA ASP A 138 -8.53 4.20 -1.90
C ASP A 138 -9.56 3.11 -2.13
N PHE A 139 -9.75 2.72 -3.40
CA PHE A 139 -10.77 1.75 -3.78
C PHE A 139 -10.42 1.04 -5.08
N SER A 140 -10.99 -0.16 -5.26
CA SER A 140 -10.77 -0.95 -6.46
C SER A 140 -12.08 -1.13 -7.26
N PRO A 141 -12.07 -1.00 -8.60
CA PRO A 141 -13.19 -1.41 -9.43
C PRO A 141 -13.31 -2.94 -9.54
N LEU A 142 -12.26 -3.69 -9.19
CA LEU A 142 -12.23 -5.15 -9.22
C LEU A 142 -12.79 -5.75 -7.92
N ASP A 143 -12.55 -5.09 -6.79
CA ASP A 143 -13.02 -5.51 -5.49
C ASP A 143 -13.90 -4.41 -4.82
N PRO A 144 -15.22 -4.62 -4.72
CA PRO A 144 -16.11 -3.71 -4.01
C PRO A 144 -15.88 -3.62 -2.49
N GLU A 145 -15.19 -4.60 -1.89
CA GLU A 145 -14.86 -4.59 -0.47
C GLU A 145 -13.65 -3.70 -0.19
N ALA A 146 -12.69 -3.61 -1.12
CA ALA A 146 -11.61 -2.62 -1.12
C ALA A 146 -12.15 -1.19 -1.29
N ASN A 147 -12.45 -0.53 -0.17
CA ASN A 147 -12.91 0.85 -0.13
C ASN A 147 -12.64 1.47 1.25
N GLU A 148 -11.59 2.27 1.34
CA GLU A 148 -11.08 2.78 2.61
C GLU A 148 -10.67 4.24 2.52
N ASN A 149 -10.64 4.90 3.67
CA ASN A 149 -9.98 6.19 3.80
C ASN A 149 -8.59 5.98 4.39
N LYS A 150 -7.55 6.46 3.72
CA LYS A 150 -6.17 6.47 4.25
C LYS A 150 -5.75 7.87 4.66
N TYR A 151 -4.97 7.96 5.73
CA TYR A 151 -4.49 9.19 6.33
C TYR A 151 -2.96 9.19 6.34
N TYR A 152 -2.34 10.21 5.75
CA TYR A 152 -0.89 10.33 5.66
C TYR A 152 -0.39 11.56 6.40
N ALA A 153 0.51 11.36 7.36
CA ALA A 153 1.14 12.44 8.13
C ALA A 153 2.51 12.85 7.53
N PRO A 154 2.81 14.15 7.44
CA PRO A 154 4.10 14.64 6.95
C PRO A 154 5.30 14.04 7.72
N GLY A 155 6.29 13.54 6.99
CA GLY A 155 7.51 12.96 7.56
C GLY A 155 7.37 11.54 8.12
N ILE A 156 6.17 10.97 8.11
CA ILE A 156 5.89 9.59 8.55
C ILE A 156 5.36 8.76 7.37
N GLY A 157 4.37 9.28 6.63
CA GLY A 157 3.64 8.52 5.62
C GLY A 157 2.28 8.08 6.16
N LEU A 158 1.83 6.88 5.79
CA LEU A 158 0.54 6.32 6.18
C LEU A 158 0.50 6.11 7.71
N VAL A 159 -0.55 6.64 8.37
CA VAL A 159 -0.71 6.55 9.83
C VAL A 159 -2.00 5.86 10.26
N LEU A 160 -3.02 5.87 9.41
CA LEU A 160 -4.33 5.32 9.70
C LEU A 160 -5.04 4.94 8.41
N GLU A 161 -5.72 3.81 8.43
CA GLU A 161 -6.66 3.36 7.41
C GLU A 161 -7.99 3.06 8.09
N ILE A 162 -9.09 3.44 7.45
CA ILE A 162 -10.45 3.17 7.92
C ILE A 162 -11.23 2.54 6.78
N ASP A 163 -11.62 1.28 6.95
CA ASP A 163 -12.52 0.59 6.02
C ASP A 163 -13.90 1.27 6.05
N LEU A 164 -14.42 1.68 4.88
CA LEU A 164 -15.69 2.40 4.79
C LEU A 164 -16.92 1.49 4.84
N ASN A 165 -16.74 0.19 4.68
CA ASN A 165 -17.78 -0.83 4.72
C ASN A 165 -18.01 -1.35 6.15
N THR A 166 -16.94 -1.61 6.90
CA THR A 166 -16.97 -2.19 8.25
C THR A 166 -16.72 -1.15 9.35
N GLY A 167 -15.95 -0.11 9.05
CA GLY A 167 -15.44 0.85 10.04
C GLY A 167 -14.22 0.35 10.81
N ASP A 168 -13.64 -0.78 10.41
CA ASP A 168 -12.40 -1.29 10.99
C ASP A 168 -11.25 -0.32 10.75
N ARG A 169 -10.29 -0.33 11.68
CA ARG A 169 -9.15 0.61 11.68
C ARG A 169 -7.85 -0.17 11.69
N VAL A 170 -6.93 0.22 10.80
CA VAL A 170 -5.51 -0.15 10.86
C VAL A 170 -4.74 1.09 11.28
N GLU A 171 -4.07 1.02 12.42
CA GLU A 171 -3.42 2.19 13.04
C GLU A 171 -1.92 1.98 13.14
N LEU A 172 -1.13 3.01 12.83
CA LEU A 172 0.30 3.01 13.08
C LEU A 172 0.55 2.91 14.59
N ILE A 173 1.24 1.85 15.01
CA ILE A 173 1.54 1.55 16.42
C ILE A 173 2.98 1.83 16.83
N ASP A 174 3.92 1.85 15.88
CA ASP A 174 5.32 2.17 16.09
C ASP A 174 5.93 2.71 14.78
N PHE A 175 6.88 3.63 14.88
CA PHE A 175 7.60 4.16 13.74
C PHE A 175 9.05 4.44 14.11
N THR A 176 9.97 3.80 13.37
CA THR A 176 11.40 4.02 13.52
C THR A 176 11.98 4.56 12.23
N ALA A 177 12.43 5.81 12.27
CA ALA A 177 13.23 6.39 11.19
C ALA A 177 14.70 5.98 11.32
N LEU A 178 15.36 5.76 10.17
CA LEU A 178 16.80 5.48 10.07
C LEU A 178 17.67 6.74 10.30
#